data_AF-A0A5K3FRQ6-F1
#
_entry.id   AF-A0A5K3FRQ6-F1
#
_cell.length_a   1.000
_cell.length_b   1.000
_cell.length_c   1.000
_cell.angle_alpha   90.00
_cell.angle_beta   90.00
_cell.angle_gamma   90.00
#
_symmetry.space_group_name_H-M   'P 1'
#
loop_
_entity.id
_entity.type
_entity.pdbx_description
1 polymer ?
#
loop_
_entity_poly.entity_id
_entity_poly.type
_entity_poly.pdbx_seq_one_letter_code
_entity_poly.pdbx_strand_id
1 'polypeptide(L)'
;MLHKLRTLSPLLRRGFSSSSVEAVAADILPPKKRHRDAVSVLRALGACVEPNLGLPDYRCAYEPWLGSSLRLRTNLLAKASGRNAARHVARHFLANDLTALATEAPRIDCMIPLQTAEFIRNELSEGRISQQEAMARLLLLLSPKAAWTLYKDAVDAV
;
A
#
# COMPACT_ATOMS: atom_id res chain seq x y z
N MET A 1 -21.73 0.12 -41.70
CA MET A 1 -23.12 -0.27 -41.42
C MET A 1 -23.12 -1.62 -40.70
N LEU A 2 -24.01 -1.73 -39.73
CA LEU A 2 -24.24 -2.79 -38.73
C LEU A 2 -24.14 -4.25 -39.23
N HIS A 3 -23.41 -5.09 -38.50
CA HIS A 3 -23.66 -6.54 -38.41
C HIS A 3 -23.95 -6.86 -36.94
N LYS A 4 -25.24 -6.90 -36.58
CA LYS A 4 -26.15 -8.06 -36.56
C LYS A 4 -26.08 -8.82 -35.23
N LEU A 5 -26.96 -8.36 -34.33
CA LEU A 5 -27.55 -9.13 -33.25
C LEU A 5 -28.22 -10.40 -33.79
N ARG A 6 -27.99 -11.53 -33.14
CA ARG A 6 -29.01 -12.49 -32.65
C ARG A 6 -28.34 -13.80 -32.25
N THR A 7 -28.73 -14.30 -31.09
CA THR A 7 -29.22 -15.66 -30.82
C THR A 7 -29.14 -15.90 -29.31
N LEU A 8 -30.00 -16.64 -28.62
CA LEU A 8 -31.29 -17.29 -28.82
C LEU A 8 -31.58 -17.87 -27.42
N SER A 9 -32.77 -17.71 -26.86
CA SER A 9 -33.38 -18.79 -26.06
C SER A 9 -34.81 -18.43 -25.63
N PRO A 10 -35.67 -19.45 -25.46
CA PRO A 10 -37.01 -19.41 -25.99
C PRO A 10 -38.10 -19.36 -24.91
N LEU A 11 -39.30 -19.14 -25.44
CA LEU A 11 -40.62 -19.32 -24.86
C LEU A 11 -40.73 -20.57 -23.97
N LEU A 12 -41.05 -20.36 -22.69
CA LEU A 12 -41.80 -21.32 -21.89
C LEU A 12 -43.17 -20.72 -21.62
N ARG A 13 -44.16 -21.25 -22.34
CA ARG A 13 -45.59 -20.91 -22.27
C ARG A 13 -46.31 -22.12 -21.68
N ARG A 14 -47.08 -21.91 -20.61
CA ARG A 14 -48.23 -22.68 -20.08
C ARG A 14 -48.18 -22.59 -18.55
N GLY A 15 -49.23 -22.25 -17.81
CA GLY A 15 -50.63 -21.97 -18.11
C GLY A 15 -51.41 -22.08 -16.78
N PHE A 16 -52.51 -21.30 -16.65
CA PHE A 16 -53.66 -21.46 -15.71
C PHE A 16 -53.35 -21.76 -14.22
N SER A 17 -53.89 -21.03 -13.24
CA SER A 17 -55.32 -20.86 -13.01
C SER A 17 -55.64 -19.72 -12.02
N SER A 18 -56.71 -19.00 -12.34
CA SER A 18 -57.71 -18.35 -11.49
C SER A 18 -57.48 -18.14 -9.97
N SER A 19 -57.52 -16.86 -9.60
CA SER A 19 -58.24 -16.27 -8.45
C SER A 19 -58.20 -16.99 -7.10
N SER A 20 -57.62 -16.32 -6.10
CA SER A 20 -58.43 -15.61 -5.08
C SER A 20 -57.53 -14.85 -4.11
N VAL A 21 -58.06 -13.73 -3.64
CA VAL A 21 -57.52 -12.79 -2.66
C VAL A 21 -56.98 -13.50 -1.41
N GLU A 22 -55.66 -13.58 -1.28
CA GLU A 22 -54.94 -13.81 -0.02
C GLU A 22 -53.48 -13.40 -0.22
N ALA A 23 -52.88 -12.78 0.80
CA ALA A 23 -51.50 -12.26 0.88
C ALA A 23 -51.23 -10.85 0.30
N VAL A 24 -51.57 -9.80 1.07
CA VAL A 24 -50.83 -8.52 1.03
C VAL A 24 -49.66 -8.59 2.02
N ALA A 25 -48.92 -9.69 2.02
CA ALA A 25 -47.51 -9.65 2.38
C ALA A 25 -46.83 -9.36 1.04
N ALA A 26 -46.63 -8.07 0.73
CA ALA A 26 -45.87 -7.71 -0.45
C ALA A 26 -44.56 -8.51 -0.39
N ASP A 27 -44.29 -9.32 -1.42
CA ASP A 27 -43.04 -10.06 -1.58
C ASP A 27 -41.89 -9.05 -1.69
N ILE A 28 -41.43 -8.54 -0.54
CA ILE A 28 -40.30 -7.62 -0.43
C ILE A 28 -39.06 -8.48 -0.68
N LEU A 29 -38.67 -8.56 -1.95
CA LEU A 29 -37.42 -9.19 -2.35
C LEU A 29 -36.27 -8.55 -1.55
N PRO A 30 -35.38 -9.35 -0.91
CA PRO A 30 -34.31 -8.81 -0.11
C PRO A 30 -33.37 -7.95 -0.97
N PRO A 31 -32.85 -6.83 -0.44
CA PRO A 31 -31.97 -5.96 -1.20
C PRO A 31 -30.69 -6.70 -1.58
N LYS A 32 -30.28 -6.55 -2.85
CA LYS A 32 -29.05 -7.16 -3.35
C LYS A 32 -27.83 -6.53 -2.65
N LYS A 33 -26.93 -7.37 -2.13
CA LYS A 33 -25.66 -6.91 -1.55
C LYS A 33 -24.81 -6.25 -2.63
N ARG A 34 -24.44 -4.98 -2.42
CA ARG A 34 -23.47 -4.28 -3.28
C ARG A 34 -22.07 -4.56 -2.77
N HIS A 35 -21.23 -5.14 -3.62
CA HIS A 35 -19.82 -5.34 -3.31
C HIS A 35 -19.05 -4.06 -3.65
N ARG A 36 -18.16 -3.64 -2.75
CA ARG A 36 -17.33 -2.44 -2.92
C ARG A 36 -15.87 -2.85 -2.86
N ASP A 37 -15.09 -2.37 -3.82
CA ASP A 37 -13.63 -2.47 -3.75
C ASP A 37 -13.10 -1.59 -2.62
N ALA A 38 -11.97 -1.97 -2.02
CA ALA A 38 -11.35 -1.27 -0.89
C ALA A 38 -11.06 0.23 -1.16
N VAL A 39 -10.90 0.63 -2.43
CA VAL A 39 -10.56 2.01 -2.84
C VAL A 39 -11.68 2.67 -3.66
N SER A 40 -12.82 1.99 -3.85
CA SER A 40 -13.93 2.46 -4.70
C SER A 40 -14.46 3.83 -4.28
N VAL A 41 -14.61 4.05 -2.97
CA VAL A 41 -15.09 5.32 -2.42
C VAL A 41 -14.09 6.46 -2.65
N LEU A 42 -12.80 6.22 -2.44
CA LEU A 42 -11.76 7.23 -2.68
C LEU A 42 -11.70 7.64 -4.16
N ARG A 43 -11.84 6.68 -5.07
CA ARG A 43 -11.91 6.97 -6.51
C ARG A 43 -13.15 7.77 -6.87
N ALA A 44 -14.31 7.42 -6.31
CA ALA A 44 -15.55 8.15 -6.54
C ALA A 44 -15.44 9.60 -6.05
N LEU A 45 -14.90 9.82 -4.84
CA LEU A 45 -14.69 11.16 -4.29
C LEU A 45 -13.70 11.97 -5.14
N GLY A 46 -12.59 11.37 -5.58
CA GLY A 46 -11.63 12.05 -6.44
C GLY A 46 -12.20 12.44 -7.81
N ALA A 47 -13.19 11.69 -8.31
CA ALA A 47 -13.88 12.02 -9.57
C ALA A 47 -14.92 13.14 -9.42
N CYS A 48 -15.47 13.34 -8.22
CA CYS A 48 -16.44 14.40 -7.94
C CYS A 48 -15.81 15.78 -7.77
N VAL A 49 -14.49 15.88 -7.65
CA VAL A 49 -13.78 17.14 -7.37
C VAL A 49 -12.99 17.57 -8.61
N GLU A 50 -13.29 18.76 -9.10
CA GLU A 50 -12.53 19.37 -10.20
C GLU A 50 -11.18 19.90 -9.73
N PRO A 51 -10.13 19.86 -10.57
CA PRO A 51 -8.83 20.40 -10.21
C PRO A 51 -8.87 21.93 -10.10
N ASN A 52 -8.55 22.45 -8.91
CA ASN A 52 -8.46 23.88 -8.68
C ASN A 52 -7.23 24.49 -9.36
N LEU A 53 -7.43 25.44 -10.27
CA LEU A 53 -6.34 26.12 -10.99
C LEU A 53 -5.58 27.17 -10.15
N GLY A 54 -6.16 27.60 -9.02
CA GLY A 54 -5.60 28.65 -8.17
C GLY A 54 -4.74 28.16 -7.00
N LEU A 55 -4.61 26.85 -6.80
CA LEU A 55 -3.88 26.27 -5.67
C LEU A 55 -2.58 25.59 -6.12
N PRO A 56 -1.53 25.58 -5.28
CA PRO A 56 -0.33 24.82 -5.56
C PRO A 56 -0.64 23.31 -5.62
N ASP A 57 0.17 22.57 -6.38
CA ASP A 57 0.09 21.11 -6.46
C ASP A 57 0.13 20.48 -5.05
N TYR A 58 -0.74 19.51 -4.76
CA TYR A 58 -0.78 18.74 -3.51
C TYR A 58 0.57 18.13 -3.13
N ARG A 59 1.45 17.89 -4.10
CA ARG A 59 2.80 17.36 -3.85
C ARG A 59 3.72 18.36 -3.13
N CYS A 60 3.39 19.64 -3.18
CA CYS A 60 4.10 20.74 -2.54
C CYS A 60 3.55 21.00 -1.14
N ALA A 61 4.38 21.62 -0.30
CA ALA A 61 3.89 22.20 0.94
C ALA A 61 3.00 23.40 0.62
N TYR A 62 1.97 23.61 1.44
CA TYR A 62 1.05 24.74 1.32
C TYR A 62 1.71 26.09 1.62
N GLU A 63 2.85 26.06 2.33
CA GLU A 63 3.54 27.27 2.76
C GLU A 63 3.96 28.17 1.58
N PRO A 64 3.67 29.48 1.62
CA PRO A 64 3.92 30.40 0.51
C PRO A 64 5.37 30.39 -0.01
N TRP A 65 6.35 30.20 0.88
CA TRP A 65 7.78 30.15 0.52
C TRP A 65 8.24 28.79 -0.05
N LEU A 66 7.46 27.72 0.14
CA LEU A 66 7.76 26.37 -0.39
C LEU A 66 6.90 26.01 -1.61
N GLY A 67 5.77 26.69 -1.79
CA GLY A 67 4.78 26.44 -2.86
C GLY A 67 5.14 26.99 -4.23
N SER A 68 6.34 27.56 -4.43
CA SER A 68 6.70 28.18 -5.71
C SER A 68 6.71 27.17 -6.86
N SER A 69 5.87 27.40 -7.88
CA SER A 69 5.77 26.58 -9.10
C SER A 69 7.04 26.63 -9.95
N LEU A 70 7.76 27.76 -9.92
CA LEU A 70 9.00 28.00 -10.67
C LEU A 70 10.12 27.00 -10.34
N ARG A 71 10.14 26.48 -9.11
CA ARG A 71 11.14 25.50 -8.63
C ARG A 71 10.53 24.13 -8.36
N LEU A 72 9.33 23.85 -8.88
CA LEU A 72 8.63 22.59 -8.63
C LEU A 72 9.51 21.38 -8.96
N ARG A 73 10.13 21.38 -10.14
CA ARG A 73 10.98 20.28 -10.59
C ARG A 73 12.18 20.05 -9.64
N THR A 74 12.88 21.11 -9.26
CA THR A 74 14.03 21.02 -8.35
C THR A 74 13.62 20.58 -6.95
N ASN A 75 12.48 21.06 -6.45
CA ASN A 75 11.94 20.68 -5.15
C ASN A 75 11.50 19.21 -5.13
N LEU A 76 10.89 18.72 -6.21
CA LEU A 76 10.55 17.30 -6.35
C LEU A 76 11.79 16.42 -6.43
N LEU A 77 12.84 16.85 -7.13
CA LEU A 77 14.12 16.14 -7.16
C LEU A 77 14.79 16.12 -5.79
N ALA A 78 14.81 17.23 -5.05
CA ALA A 78 15.34 17.30 -3.70
C ALA A 78 14.54 16.42 -2.72
N LYS A 79 13.21 16.37 -2.85
CA LYS A 79 12.35 15.46 -2.08
C LYS A 79 12.64 14.00 -2.41
N ALA A 80 12.92 13.68 -3.66
CA ALA A 80 13.28 12.34 -4.09
C ALA A 80 14.69 11.94 -3.59
N SER A 81 15.67 12.84 -3.66
CA SER A 81 17.02 12.58 -3.15
C SER A 81 17.01 12.41 -1.63
N GLY A 82 16.27 13.25 -0.89
CA GLY A 82 16.06 13.09 0.54
C GLY A 82 15.41 11.76 0.91
N ARG A 83 14.40 11.31 0.14
CA ARG A 83 13.81 9.98 0.31
C ARG A 83 14.79 8.85 0.07
N ASN A 84 15.66 8.98 -0.93
CA ASN A 84 16.68 7.97 -1.22
C ASN A 84 17.75 7.93 -0.12
N ALA A 85 18.19 9.10 0.36
CA ALA A 85 19.12 9.20 1.48
C ALA A 85 18.52 8.60 2.76
N ALA A 86 17.26 8.92 3.08
CA ALA A 86 16.56 8.34 4.23
C ALA A 86 16.42 6.82 4.09
N ARG A 87 16.11 6.29 2.90
CA ARG A 87 16.08 4.84 2.62
C ARG A 87 17.44 4.19 2.78
N HIS A 88 18.51 4.85 2.35
CA HIS A 88 19.87 4.36 2.55
C HIS A 88 20.20 4.28 4.04
N VAL A 89 19.93 5.34 4.80
CA VAL A 89 20.17 5.35 6.25
C VAL A 89 19.33 4.28 6.96
N ALA A 90 18.05 4.18 6.61
CA ALA A 90 17.15 3.17 7.12
C ALA A 90 17.67 1.73 6.89
N ARG A 91 18.26 1.47 5.71
CA ARG A 91 18.82 0.15 5.37
C ARG A 91 20.12 -0.14 6.11
N HIS A 92 21.04 0.82 6.18
CA HIS A 92 22.40 0.55 6.64
C HIS A 92 22.58 0.74 8.14
N PHE A 93 21.87 1.69 8.75
CA PHE A 93 22.11 2.10 10.13
C PHE A 93 20.94 1.81 11.07
N LEU A 94 19.71 1.71 10.56
CA LEU A 94 18.49 1.57 11.38
C LEU A 94 17.71 0.28 11.08
N ALA A 95 18.33 -0.70 10.41
CA ALA A 95 17.64 -1.93 10.04
C ALA A 95 17.09 -2.67 11.27
N ASN A 96 17.81 -2.65 12.39
CA ASN A 96 17.40 -3.30 13.65
C ASN A 96 16.21 -2.58 14.28
N ASP A 97 16.27 -1.25 14.39
CA ASP A 97 15.21 -0.45 15.00
C ASP A 97 13.93 -0.44 14.15
N LEU A 98 14.07 -0.48 12.83
CA LEU A 98 12.92 -0.52 11.91
C LEU A 98 12.27 -1.90 11.83
N THR A 99 13.05 -2.97 11.93
CA THR A 99 12.50 -4.33 12.02
C THR A 99 11.79 -4.53 13.35
N ALA A 100 12.30 -3.97 14.44
CA ALA A 100 11.63 -3.92 15.73
C ALA A 100 10.26 -3.23 15.66
N LEU A 101 10.22 -1.99 15.14
CA LEU A 101 8.97 -1.25 14.93
C LEU A 101 7.98 -2.01 14.04
N ALA A 102 8.48 -2.73 13.03
CA ALA A 102 7.64 -3.49 12.13
C ALA A 102 6.91 -4.66 12.81
N THR A 103 7.45 -5.21 13.90
CA THR A 103 6.79 -6.28 14.65
C THR A 103 5.62 -5.81 15.51
N GLU A 104 5.58 -4.53 15.88
CA GLU A 104 4.52 -3.95 16.73
C GLU A 104 3.33 -3.45 15.92
N ALA A 105 3.52 -3.06 14.66
CA ALA A 105 2.47 -2.51 13.81
C ALA A 105 2.19 -3.41 12.58
N PRO A 106 0.98 -3.98 12.44
CA PRO A 106 0.65 -5.02 11.44
C PRO A 106 0.61 -4.54 9.96
N ARG A 107 1.13 -3.35 9.64
CA ARG A 107 1.10 -2.76 8.29
C ARG A 107 2.47 -2.30 7.78
N ILE A 108 3.55 -2.60 8.49
CA ILE A 108 4.90 -2.14 8.16
C ILE A 108 5.64 -3.12 7.24
N ASP A 109 5.08 -4.27 6.89
CA ASP A 109 5.73 -5.26 6.00
C ASP A 109 6.23 -4.66 4.67
N CYS A 110 5.52 -3.67 4.12
CA CYS A 110 5.89 -2.95 2.89
C CYS A 110 7.04 -1.93 3.07
N MET A 111 7.37 -1.60 4.32
CA MET A 111 8.28 -0.54 4.75
C MET A 111 9.58 -1.06 5.37
N ILE A 112 9.66 -2.37 5.64
CA ILE A 112 10.90 -3.01 6.09
C ILE A 112 11.95 -2.84 4.98
N PRO A 113 13.15 -2.32 5.28
CA PRO A 113 14.24 -2.29 4.32
C PRO A 113 14.57 -3.73 3.92
N LEU A 114 14.08 -4.16 2.75
CA LEU A 114 14.42 -5.45 2.13
C LEU A 114 15.90 -5.46 1.74
N GLN A 115 16.79 -5.63 2.72
CA GLN A 115 18.12 -6.12 2.44
C GLN A 115 17.98 -7.61 2.08
N THR A 116 18.31 -7.97 0.85
CA THR A 116 18.36 -9.39 0.47
C THR A 116 19.71 -9.98 0.87
N ALA A 117 19.75 -11.28 1.11
CA ALA A 117 21.01 -11.97 1.41
C ALA A 117 22.04 -11.80 0.28
N GLU A 118 21.57 -11.73 -0.97
CA GLU A 118 22.41 -11.45 -2.15
C GLU A 118 23.02 -10.05 -2.12
N PHE A 119 22.26 -9.04 -1.70
CA PHE A 119 22.76 -7.68 -1.58
C PHE A 119 23.90 -7.59 -0.56
N ILE A 120 23.75 -8.24 0.61
CA ILE A 120 24.80 -8.27 1.64
C ILE A 120 26.04 -9.03 1.16
N ARG A 121 25.85 -10.15 0.44
CA ARG A 121 26.96 -10.91 -0.16
C ARG A 121 27.73 -10.09 -1.19
N ASN A 122 27.02 -9.30 -2.00
CA ASN A 122 27.64 -8.41 -2.98
C ASN A 122 28.44 -7.31 -2.28
N GLU A 123 27.88 -6.64 -1.26
CA GLU A 123 28.61 -5.61 -0.51
C GLU A 123 29.87 -6.16 0.18
N LEU A 124 29.83 -7.39 0.68
CA LEU A 124 31.00 -8.06 1.25
C LEU A 124 32.05 -8.35 0.18
N SER A 125 31.64 -8.85 -0.98
CA SER A 125 32.55 -9.14 -2.11
C SER A 125 33.20 -7.88 -2.68
N GLU A 126 32.49 -6.75 -2.63
CA GLU A 126 32.99 -5.43 -3.05
C GLU A 126 33.81 -4.74 -1.94
N GLY A 127 33.96 -5.36 -0.76
CA GLY A 127 34.74 -4.82 0.36
C GLY A 127 34.11 -3.60 1.04
N ARG A 128 32.81 -3.35 0.84
CA ARG A 128 32.11 -2.19 1.44
C ARG A 128 31.75 -2.40 2.91
N ILE A 129 31.64 -3.65 3.35
CA ILE A 129 31.29 -4.04 4.72
C ILE A 129 32.27 -5.09 5.25
N SER A 130 32.42 -5.13 6.58
CA SER A 130 33.26 -6.15 7.23
C SER A 130 32.55 -7.51 7.27
N GLN A 131 33.32 -8.60 7.42
CA GLN A 131 32.77 -9.95 7.57
C GLN A 131 31.85 -10.08 8.79
N GLN A 132 32.19 -9.43 9.90
CA GLN A 132 31.39 -9.43 11.12
C GLN A 132 30.05 -8.72 10.93
N GLU A 133 30.07 -7.57 10.24
CA GLU A 133 28.87 -6.81 9.92
C GLU A 133 27.97 -7.54 8.92
N ALA A 134 28.55 -8.19 7.90
CA ALA A 134 27.79 -9.02 6.97
C ALA A 134 27.09 -10.19 7.68
N MET A 135 27.78 -10.85 8.61
CA MET A 135 27.23 -11.94 9.41
C MET A 135 26.05 -11.46 10.28
N ALA A 136 26.21 -10.33 10.97
CA ALA A 136 25.17 -9.75 11.80
C ALA A 136 23.91 -9.42 10.99
N ARG A 137 24.07 -8.74 9.84
CA ARG A 137 22.96 -8.40 8.93
C ARG A 137 22.25 -9.65 8.38
N LEU A 138 22.98 -10.72 8.05
CA LEU A 138 22.38 -11.99 7.61
C LEU A 138 21.61 -12.71 8.72
N LEU A 139 22.11 -12.69 9.96
CA LEU A 139 21.42 -13.27 11.12
C LEU A 139 20.10 -12.55 11.43
N LEU A 140 20.09 -11.22 11.30
CA LEU A 140 18.90 -10.39 11.42
C LEU A 140 17.84 -10.73 10.36
N LEU A 141 18.26 -11.04 9.13
CA LEU A 141 17.35 -11.49 8.07
C LEU A 141 16.76 -12.88 8.33
N LEU A 142 17.54 -13.78 8.91
CA LEU A 142 17.10 -15.15 9.20
C LEU A 142 16.09 -15.22 10.36
N SER A 143 16.27 -14.40 11.40
CA SER A 143 15.43 -14.47 12.60
C SER A 143 15.18 -13.10 13.25
N PRO A 144 14.42 -12.20 12.59
CA PRO A 144 14.21 -10.83 13.08
C PRO A 144 13.57 -10.79 14.49
N LYS A 145 12.67 -11.73 14.79
CA LYS A 145 12.01 -11.83 16.10
C LYS A 145 12.97 -12.24 17.24
N ALA A 146 13.88 -13.17 16.98
CA ALA A 146 14.82 -13.68 17.99
C ALA A 146 16.01 -12.72 18.20
N ALA A 147 16.45 -12.04 17.14
CA ALA A 147 17.43 -10.97 17.25
C ALA A 147 16.90 -9.81 18.10
N TRP A 148 15.60 -9.51 18.00
CA TRP A 148 14.95 -8.48 18.80
C TRP A 148 14.85 -8.84 20.29
N THR A 149 14.49 -10.08 20.63
CA THR A 149 14.45 -10.50 22.05
C THR A 149 15.82 -10.37 22.70
N LEU A 150 16.90 -10.77 22.00
CA LEU A 150 18.27 -10.60 22.48
C LEU A 150 18.67 -9.13 22.65
N TYR A 151 18.19 -8.25 21.77
CA TYR A 151 18.44 -6.82 21.90
C TYR A 151 17.72 -6.22 23.12
N LYS A 152 16.44 -6.58 23.34
CA LYS A 152 15.70 -6.16 24.54
C LYS A 152 16.39 -6.61 25.82
N ASP A 153 16.76 -7.88 25.88
CA ASP A 153 17.42 -8.46 27.06
C ASP A 153 18.78 -7.80 27.35
N ALA A 154 19.49 -7.33 26.31
CA ALA A 154 20.75 -6.60 26.47
C ALA A 154 20.57 -5.16 26.95
N VAL A 155 19.44 -4.50 26.63
CA VAL A 155 19.13 -3.14 27.08
C VAL A 155 18.58 -3.14 28.50
N ASP A 156 17.79 -4.15 28.87
CA ASP A 156 17.25 -4.29 30.23
C ASP A 156 18.29 -4.79 31.27
N ALA A 157 19.46 -5.22 30.81
CA ALA A 157 20.59 -5.65 31.65
C ALA A 157 21.55 -4.50 32.05
N VAL A 158 21.27 -3.26 31.61
CA VAL A 158 21.99 -2.03 31.97
C VAL A 158 21.12 -1.16 32.86
#